data_AF-A0A1F6NM25-F1
#
_entry.id   AF-A0A1F6NM25-F1
#
_cell.length_a   1.000
_cell.length_b   1.000
_cell.length_c   1.000
_cell.angle_alpha   90.00
_cell.angle_beta   90.00
_cell.angle_gamma   90.00
#
_symmetry.space_group_name_H-M   'P 1'
#
loop_
_entity.id
_entity.type
_entity.pdbx_description
1 polymer ?
#
loop_
_entity_poly.entity_id
_entity_poly.type
_entity_poly.pdbx_seq_one_letter_code
_entity_poly.pdbx_strand_id
1 'polypeptide(L)'
;MEIKKPKEILDILNKQSELLIFVLRSHLIIEYFLEKIINQKTSIKLKGKETFYTKILVIEAINLIPEEIIKAIKELNTLRNKIGHELDYEIKEKDTLRLIEYVNRFSTYKEINTSKNLQKILIYLMGFLNGYLYKIQNN
;
A
#
# COMPACT_ATOMS: atom_id res chain seq x y z
N MET A 1 -29.00 2.19 9.73
CA MET A 1 -27.68 2.50 10.31
C MET A 1 -27.96 2.94 11.74
N GLU A 2 -27.59 2.14 12.73
CA GLU A 2 -27.87 2.44 14.14
C GLU A 2 -26.98 3.61 14.58
N ILE A 3 -27.55 4.59 15.30
CA ILE A 3 -26.81 5.76 15.77
C ILE A 3 -25.91 5.34 16.93
N LYS A 4 -24.58 5.36 16.71
CA LYS A 4 -23.59 5.01 17.74
C LYS A 4 -23.55 6.10 18.82
N LYS A 5 -23.46 5.69 20.09
CA LYS A 5 -23.30 6.60 21.24
C LYS A 5 -21.91 7.24 21.23
N PRO A 6 -21.71 8.43 21.82
CA PRO A 6 -20.39 9.09 21.86
C PRO A 6 -19.24 8.22 22.40
N LYS A 7 -19.52 7.36 23.39
CA LYS A 7 -18.54 6.41 23.93
C LYS A 7 -18.12 5.35 22.90
N GLU A 8 -19.08 4.81 22.16
CA GLU A 8 -18.82 3.83 21.11
C GLU A 8 -18.01 4.44 19.96
N ILE A 9 -18.24 5.72 19.65
CA ILE A 9 -17.42 6.47 18.69
C ILE A 9 -15.99 6.60 19.20
N LEU A 10 -15.80 6.98 20.46
CA LEU A 10 -14.46 7.10 21.07
C LEU A 10 -13.72 5.76 21.11
N ASP A 11 -14.42 4.68 21.41
CA ASP A 11 -13.85 3.33 21.44
C ASP A 11 -13.38 2.89 20.04
N ILE A 12 -14.13 3.22 18.98
CA ILE A 12 -13.72 2.98 17.58
C ILE A 12 -12.48 3.79 17.23
N LEU A 13 -12.44 5.08 17.59
CA LEU A 13 -11.28 5.94 17.29
C LEU A 13 -10.01 5.47 18.02
N ASN A 14 -10.16 4.96 19.24
CA ASN A 14 -9.04 4.47 20.06
C ASN A 14 -8.59 3.04 19.69
N LYS A 15 -9.39 2.29 18.93
CA LYS A 15 -9.08 0.91 18.50
C LYS A 15 -8.02 0.80 17.39
N GLN A 16 -7.38 1.90 16.97
CA GLN A 16 -6.39 1.85 15.91
C GLN A 16 -5.19 0.98 16.31
N SER A 17 -5.04 -0.17 15.65
CA SER A 17 -3.85 -1.01 15.82
C SER A 17 -2.65 -0.41 15.12
N GLU A 18 -1.46 -0.64 15.67
CA GLU A 18 -0.18 -0.24 15.06
C GLU A 18 -0.05 -0.75 13.62
N LEU A 19 -0.60 -1.92 13.31
CA LEU A 19 -0.56 -2.50 11.98
C LEU A 19 -1.44 -1.73 10.99
N LEU A 20 -2.63 -1.27 11.39
CA LEU A 20 -3.47 -0.41 10.53
C LEU A 20 -2.73 0.88 10.19
N ILE A 21 -2.14 1.53 11.21
CA ILE A 21 -1.34 2.75 11.02
C ILE A 21 -0.16 2.47 10.09
N PHE A 22 0.50 1.32 10.24
CA PHE A 22 1.62 0.93 9.40
C PHE A 22 1.20 0.79 7.93
N VAL A 23 0.06 0.14 7.64
CA VAL A 23 -0.49 0.04 6.28
C VAL A 23 -0.83 1.43 5.73
N LEU A 24 -1.46 2.28 6.56
CA LEU A 24 -1.81 3.65 6.19
C LEU A 24 -0.57 4.50 5.84
N ARG A 25 0.47 4.45 6.65
CA ARG A 25 1.72 5.16 6.37
C ARG A 25 2.44 4.59 5.16
N SER A 26 2.43 3.27 4.98
CA SER A 26 3.07 2.60 3.85
C SER A 26 2.44 3.01 2.53
N HIS A 27 1.10 3.13 2.44
CA HIS A 27 0.48 3.57 1.19
C HIS A 27 0.85 5.02 0.84
N LEU A 28 0.96 5.93 1.82
CA LEU A 28 1.34 7.32 1.57
C LEU A 28 2.76 7.42 1.03
N ILE A 29 3.68 6.62 1.58
CA ILE A 29 5.06 6.57 1.12
C ILE A 29 5.13 5.99 -0.29
N ILE A 30 4.43 4.89 -0.56
CA ILE A 30 4.37 4.29 -1.90
C ILE A 30 3.78 5.29 -2.90
N GLU A 31 2.69 5.96 -2.55
CA GLU A 31 2.07 7.00 -3.36
C GLU A 31 3.04 8.14 -3.70
N TYR A 32 3.78 8.62 -2.71
CA TYR A 32 4.84 9.61 -2.92
C TYR A 32 5.89 9.12 -3.93
N PHE A 33 6.34 7.87 -3.82
CA PHE A 33 7.31 7.31 -4.78
C PHE A 33 6.74 7.18 -6.19
N LEU A 34 5.50 6.70 -6.36
CA LEU A 34 4.87 6.62 -7.66
C LEU A 34 4.76 8.00 -8.30
N GLU A 35 4.36 9.01 -7.52
CA GLU A 35 4.28 10.39 -7.99
C GLU A 35 5.64 10.91 -8.50
N LYS A 36 6.71 10.68 -7.74
CA LYS A 36 8.07 11.08 -8.16
C LYS A 36 8.52 10.35 -9.42
N ILE A 37 8.28 9.05 -9.52
CA ILE A 37 8.64 8.25 -10.69
C ILE A 37 7.91 8.78 -11.93
N ILE A 38 6.59 8.98 -11.85
CA ILE A 38 5.77 9.50 -12.96
C ILE A 38 6.29 10.88 -13.39
N ASN A 39 6.50 11.78 -12.43
CA ASN A 39 6.93 13.15 -12.72
C ASN A 39 8.32 13.24 -13.37
N GLN A 40 9.18 12.23 -13.15
CA GLN A 40 10.52 12.16 -13.73
C GLN A 40 10.55 11.42 -15.07
N LYS A 41 9.72 10.40 -15.25
CA LYS A 41 9.74 9.54 -16.45
C LYS A 41 8.73 9.92 -17.51
N THR A 42 7.83 10.84 -17.22
CA THR A 42 6.81 11.29 -18.15
C THR A 42 6.75 12.82 -18.21
N SER A 43 6.03 13.33 -19.21
CA SER A 43 5.64 14.74 -19.27
C SER A 43 4.51 15.09 -18.30
N ILE A 44 3.86 14.09 -17.70
CA ILE A 44 2.77 14.29 -16.72
C ILE A 44 3.37 14.87 -15.43
N LYS A 45 2.75 15.95 -14.93
CA LYS A 45 3.14 16.60 -13.67
C LYS A 45 2.00 16.47 -12.67
N LEU A 46 2.02 15.37 -11.95
CA LEU A 46 1.15 15.13 -10.81
C LEU A 46 1.51 16.09 -9.68
N LYS A 47 0.47 16.60 -9.00
CA LYS A 47 0.59 17.60 -7.92
C LYS A 47 -0.15 17.17 -6.65
N GLY A 48 -0.24 15.87 -6.42
CA GLY A 48 -0.92 15.28 -5.26
C GLY A 48 -2.45 15.40 -5.27
N LYS A 49 -3.07 15.83 -6.38
CA LYS A 49 -4.54 15.88 -6.51
C LYS A 49 -5.12 14.58 -7.03
N GLU A 50 -4.29 13.83 -7.73
CA GLU A 50 -4.65 12.59 -8.38
C GLU A 50 -4.70 11.46 -7.36
N THR A 51 -5.71 10.60 -7.50
CA THR A 51 -5.90 9.49 -6.58
C THR A 51 -4.76 8.48 -6.67
N PHE A 52 -4.53 7.73 -5.59
CA PHE A 52 -3.56 6.64 -5.59
C PHE A 52 -3.80 5.64 -6.74
N TYR A 53 -5.06 5.31 -7.04
CA TYR A 53 -5.40 4.41 -8.14
C TYR A 53 -5.03 4.99 -9.52
N THR A 54 -5.26 6.28 -9.75
CA THR A 54 -4.84 6.96 -10.98
C THR A 54 -3.32 6.85 -11.17
N LYS A 55 -2.54 7.02 -10.10
CA LYS A 55 -1.08 6.89 -10.14
C LYS A 55 -0.64 5.47 -10.49
N ILE A 56 -1.30 4.45 -9.96
CA ILE A 56 -1.06 3.04 -10.30
C ILE A 56 -1.29 2.82 -11.81
N LEU A 57 -2.39 3.31 -12.37
CA LEU A 57 -2.70 3.16 -13.80
C LEU A 57 -1.65 3.81 -14.70
N VAL A 58 -1.17 5.00 -14.34
CA VAL A 58 -0.10 5.66 -15.11
C VAL A 58 1.19 4.83 -15.06
N ILE A 59 1.57 4.34 -13.89
CA ILE A 59 2.76 3.51 -13.71
C ILE A 59 2.67 2.21 -14.52
N GLU A 60 1.49 1.58 -14.51
CA GLU A 60 1.22 0.38 -15.30
C GLU A 60 1.32 0.67 -16.81
N ALA A 61 0.75 1.79 -17.27
CA ALA A 61 0.78 2.18 -18.67
C ALA A 61 2.19 2.49 -19.20
N ILE A 62 3.07 3.07 -18.37
CA ILE A 62 4.46 3.34 -18.76
C ILE A 62 5.35 2.09 -18.68
N ASN A 63 4.87 0.99 -18.12
CA ASN A 63 5.51 -0.32 -18.08
C ASN A 63 6.98 -0.30 -17.59
N LEU A 64 7.25 0.52 -16.56
CA LEU A 64 8.59 0.74 -16.02
C LEU A 64 8.93 -0.10 -14.79
N ILE A 65 7.90 -0.66 -14.16
CA ILE A 65 7.96 -1.42 -12.91
C ILE A 65 7.43 -2.82 -13.20
N PRO A 66 8.05 -3.88 -12.65
CA PRO A 66 7.59 -5.26 -12.87
C PRO A 66 6.13 -5.44 -12.50
N GLU A 67 5.40 -6.20 -13.33
CA GLU A 67 3.95 -6.41 -13.22
C GLU A 67 3.55 -6.95 -11.84
N GLU A 68 4.38 -7.82 -11.26
CA GLU A 68 4.15 -8.41 -9.94
C GLU A 68 4.18 -7.35 -8.82
N ILE A 69 5.04 -6.33 -8.92
CA ILE A 69 5.07 -5.21 -7.98
C ILE A 69 3.81 -4.36 -8.14
N ILE A 70 3.34 -4.15 -9.37
CA ILE A 70 2.10 -3.41 -9.65
C ILE A 70 0.88 -4.14 -9.08
N LYS A 71 0.79 -5.46 -9.26
CA LYS A 71 -0.29 -6.28 -8.68
C LYS A 71 -0.28 -6.20 -7.14
N ALA A 72 0.90 -6.29 -6.51
CA ALA A 72 1.02 -6.12 -5.05
C ALA A 72 0.56 -4.72 -4.58
N ILE A 73 0.88 -3.66 -5.31
CA ILE A 73 0.44 -2.29 -5.00
C ILE A 73 -1.07 -2.13 -5.19
N LYS A 74 -1.68 -2.79 -6.19
CA LYS A 74 -3.14 -2.84 -6.37
C LYS A 74 -3.83 -3.52 -5.18
N GLU A 75 -3.29 -4.64 -4.69
CA GLU A 75 -3.79 -5.30 -3.49
C GLU A 75 -3.63 -4.43 -2.23
N LEU A 76 -2.53 -3.68 -2.11
CA LEU A 76 -2.39 -2.67 -1.05
C LEU A 76 -3.48 -1.60 -1.13
N ASN A 77 -3.82 -1.10 -2.33
CA ASN A 77 -4.92 -0.14 -2.49
C ASN A 77 -6.26 -0.76 -2.05
N THR A 78 -6.51 -2.03 -2.40
CA THR A 78 -7.70 -2.76 -1.95
C THR A 78 -7.75 -2.88 -0.43
N LEU A 79 -6.64 -3.25 0.21
CA LEU A 79 -6.54 -3.35 1.67
C LEU A 79 -6.76 -1.98 2.33
N ARG A 80 -6.10 -0.93 1.83
CA ARG A 80 -6.27 0.45 2.29
C ARG A 80 -7.73 0.89 2.20
N ASN A 81 -8.42 0.58 1.10
CA ASN A 81 -9.82 0.94 0.93
C ASN A 81 -10.71 0.25 1.98
N LYS A 82 -10.49 -1.03 2.28
CA LYS A 82 -11.22 -1.72 3.36
C LYS A 82 -10.98 -1.02 4.71
N ILE A 83 -9.72 -0.73 5.04
CA ILE A 83 -9.36 -0.01 6.27
C ILE A 83 -10.05 1.37 6.35
N GLY A 84 -10.12 2.10 5.24
CA GLY A 84 -10.72 3.43 5.20
C GLY A 84 -12.25 3.45 5.20
N HIS A 85 -12.90 2.39 4.73
CA HIS A 85 -14.36 2.32 4.61
C HIS A 85 -15.04 1.53 5.74
N GLU A 86 -14.34 0.59 6.37
CA GLU A 86 -14.86 -0.25 7.45
C GLU A 86 -14.28 0.22 8.80
N LEU A 87 -15.10 0.93 9.60
CA LEU A 87 -14.68 1.57 10.86
C LEU A 87 -14.02 0.61 11.89
N ASP A 88 -14.43 -0.65 11.89
CA ASP A 88 -13.95 -1.69 12.80
C ASP A 88 -13.13 -2.77 12.04
N TYR A 89 -12.43 -2.39 10.96
CA TYR A 89 -11.67 -3.34 10.15
C TYR A 89 -10.49 -3.95 10.93
N GLU A 90 -10.44 -5.29 10.95
CA GLU A 90 -9.28 -6.04 11.41
C GLU A 90 -8.58 -6.69 10.21
N ILE A 91 -7.26 -6.51 10.12
CA ILE A 91 -6.44 -7.12 9.08
C ILE A 91 -6.42 -8.64 9.30
N LYS A 92 -6.86 -9.37 8.29
CA LYS A 92 -6.96 -10.84 8.32
C LYS A 92 -5.81 -11.46 7.54
N GLU A 93 -5.50 -12.72 7.85
CA GLU A 93 -4.47 -13.50 7.14
C GLU A 93 -4.65 -13.47 5.62
N LYS A 94 -5.89 -13.60 5.14
CA LYS A 94 -6.24 -13.51 3.72
C LYS A 94 -5.80 -12.21 3.04
N ASP A 95 -5.75 -11.09 3.78
CA ASP A 95 -5.33 -9.82 3.21
C ASP A 95 -3.82 -9.84 2.97
N THR A 96 -3.05 -10.39 3.90
CA THR A 96 -1.61 -10.56 3.73
C THR A 96 -1.28 -11.56 2.64
N LEU A 97 -2.01 -12.69 2.55
CA LEU A 97 -1.78 -13.73 1.53
C LEU A 97 -1.93 -13.19 0.09
N ARG A 98 -2.90 -12.31 -0.15
CA ARG A 98 -3.09 -11.65 -1.46
C ARG A 98 -1.88 -10.81 -1.87
N LEU A 99 -1.22 -10.15 -0.92
CA LEU A 99 0.02 -9.43 -1.21
C LEU A 99 1.22 -10.37 -1.42
N ILE A 100 1.29 -11.48 -0.67
CA ILE A 100 2.37 -12.48 -0.81
C ILE A 100 2.35 -13.12 -2.20
N GLU A 101 1.17 -13.42 -2.74
CA GLU A 101 1.00 -14.06 -4.05
C GLU A 101 1.79 -13.35 -5.16
N TYR A 102 1.88 -12.02 -5.08
CA TYR A 102 2.56 -11.22 -6.09
C TYR A 102 4.00 -10.88 -5.75
N VAL A 103 4.47 -11.19 -4.55
CA VAL A 103 5.87 -10.97 -4.20
C VAL A 103 6.52 -12.32 -3.97
N ASN A 104 6.86 -13.00 -5.07
CA ASN A 104 7.45 -14.35 -5.12
C ASN A 104 8.60 -14.59 -4.15
N ARG A 105 9.32 -13.52 -3.78
CA ARG A 105 10.39 -13.52 -2.76
C ARG A 105 9.90 -13.88 -1.34
N PHE A 106 8.59 -13.89 -1.12
CA PHE A 106 7.93 -14.23 0.14
C PHE A 106 7.13 -15.55 0.08
N SER A 107 7.19 -16.30 -1.03
CA SER A 107 6.49 -17.58 -1.21
C SER A 107 6.86 -18.66 -0.16
N THR A 108 7.98 -18.50 0.54
CA THR A 108 8.46 -19.40 1.60
C THR A 108 8.11 -18.95 3.02
N TYR A 109 7.37 -17.85 3.20
CA TYR A 109 6.95 -17.37 4.52
C TYR A 109 5.88 -18.29 5.10
N LYS A 110 6.34 -19.40 5.67
CA LYS A 110 5.59 -20.35 6.49
C LYS A 110 5.34 -19.82 7.91
N GLU A 111 5.79 -18.61 8.25
CA GLU A 111 5.47 -17.98 9.55
C GLU A 111 3.99 -17.55 9.56
N ILE A 112 3.21 -18.09 10.49
CA ILE A 112 1.80 -17.74 10.77
C ILE A 112 1.72 -16.39 11.51
N ASN A 113 2.53 -15.40 11.13
CA ASN A 113 2.44 -14.05 11.70
C ASN A 113 2.07 -13.05 10.61
N THR A 114 0.75 -12.96 10.37
CA THR A 114 0.10 -12.03 9.43
C THR A 114 0.65 -10.62 9.50
N SER A 115 0.88 -10.09 10.71
CA SER A 115 1.36 -8.73 10.95
C SER A 115 2.80 -8.55 10.46
N LYS A 116 3.72 -9.41 10.91
CA LYS A 116 5.14 -9.34 10.51
C LYS A 116 5.31 -9.55 9.02
N ASN A 117 4.56 -10.49 8.42
CA ASN A 117 4.63 -10.75 6.99
C ASN A 117 4.17 -9.55 6.18
N LEU A 118 3.04 -8.94 6.57
CA LEU A 118 2.55 -7.73 5.92
C LEU A 118 3.56 -6.59 6.00
N GLN A 119 4.13 -6.34 7.19
CA GLN A 119 5.17 -5.32 7.36
C GLN A 119 6.37 -5.57 6.44
N LYS A 120 6.88 -6.81 6.39
CA LYS A 120 8.02 -7.18 5.54
C LYS A 120 7.74 -6.93 4.05
N ILE A 121 6.53 -7.27 3.59
CA ILE A 121 6.13 -7.04 2.19
C ILE A 121 6.06 -5.54 1.89
N LEU A 122 5.45 -4.74 2.77
CA LEU A 122 5.34 -3.31 2.57
C LEU A 122 6.71 -2.62 2.60
N ILE A 123 7.60 -3.04 3.50
CA ILE A 123 9.00 -2.58 3.53
C ILE A 123 9.70 -2.93 2.22
N TYR A 124 9.49 -4.14 1.71
CA TYR A 124 10.05 -4.56 0.43
C TYR A 124 9.54 -3.70 -0.73
N LEU A 125 8.22 -3.45 -0.82
CA LEU A 125 7.65 -2.59 -1.87
C LEU A 125 8.22 -1.17 -1.81
N MET A 126 8.30 -0.59 -0.62
CA MET A 126 8.90 0.74 -0.41
C MET A 126 10.38 0.76 -0.79
N GLY A 127 11.14 -0.27 -0.40
CA GLY A 127 12.55 -0.40 -0.72
C GLY A 127 12.80 -0.55 -2.23
N PHE A 128 11.98 -1.36 -2.91
CA PHE A 128 12.03 -1.53 -4.36
C PHE A 128 11.80 -0.19 -5.07
N LEU A 129 10.71 0.52 -4.74
CA LEU A 129 10.36 1.80 -5.37
C LEU A 129 11.41 2.88 -5.08
N ASN A 130 11.92 2.95 -3.86
CA ASN A 130 12.97 3.89 -3.50
C ASN A 130 14.27 3.60 -4.28
N GLY A 131 14.67 2.33 -4.40
CA GLY A 131 15.83 1.93 -5.20
C GLY A 131 15.65 2.26 -6.67
N TYR A 132 14.46 2.04 -7.22
CA TYR A 132 14.12 2.43 -8.59
C TYR A 132 14.20 3.96 -8.78
N LEU A 133 13.62 4.73 -7.86
CA LEU A 133 13.68 6.20 -7.90
C LEU A 133 15.13 6.71 -7.82
N TYR A 134 15.94 6.16 -6.91
CA TYR A 134 17.35 6.50 -6.80
C TYR A 134 18.11 6.23 -8.11
N LYS A 135 17.85 5.08 -8.76
CA LYS A 135 18.41 4.76 -10.07
C LYS A 135 18.03 5.80 -11.12
N ILE A 136 16.80 6.31 -11.13
CA ILE A 136 16.36 7.31 -12.10
C ILE A 136 17.02 8.68 -11.86
N GLN A 137 17.24 9.04 -10.60
CA GLN A 137 17.80 10.34 -10.24
C GLN A 137 19.30 10.47 -10.51
N ASN A 138 20.01 9.35 -10.58
CA ASN A 138 21.47 9.30 -10.70
C ASN A 138 21.97 8.69 -12.02
N ASN A 139 21.08 8.44 -12.98
CA ASN A 139 21.41 8.08 -14.37
C ASN A 139 20.84 9.14 -15.32
#